data_AF-A0A6G1FE44-F1
#
_entry.id   AF-A0A6G1FE44-F1
#
_cell.length_a   1.000
_cell.length_b   1.000
_cell.length_c   1.000
_cell.angle_alpha   90.00
_cell.angle_beta   90.00
_cell.angle_gamma   90.00
#
_symmetry.space_group_name_H-M   'P 1'
#
loop_
_entity.id
_entity.type
_entity.pdbx_description
1 polymer ?
#
loop_
_entity_poly.entity_id
_entity_poly.type
_entity_poly.pdbx_seq_one_letter_code
_entity_poly.pdbx_strand_id
1 'polypeptide(L)'
;MPIKQAAQELNVGLTLLKKRCRVLGIPRWPHRKVKSLETLIKNVQEIGKETGQDEDQTRNVVEKLQQTKKMIEQRPDAKLDDRTMMLRQACFKENYKRRRLLAIER
;
A
#
# COMPACT_ATOMS: atom_id res chain seq x y z
N MET A 1 -7.94 -5.99 -4.01
CA MET A 1 -9.39 -5.97 -4.34
C MET A 1 -10.27 -5.35 -3.25
N PRO A 2 -11.29 -4.55 -3.57
CA PRO A 2 -12.37 -4.13 -2.68
C PRO A 2 -13.19 -5.31 -2.12
N ILE A 3 -13.74 -5.15 -0.92
CA ILE A 3 -14.54 -6.21 -0.26
C ILE A 3 -15.80 -6.60 -1.04
N LYS A 4 -16.38 -5.67 -1.80
CA LYS A 4 -17.56 -5.94 -2.63
C LYS A 4 -17.23 -6.93 -3.76
N GLN A 5 -16.09 -6.74 -4.41
CA GLN A 5 -15.60 -7.65 -5.45
C GLN A 5 -15.23 -9.01 -4.84
N ALA A 6 -14.57 -9.03 -3.68
CA ALA A 6 -14.27 -10.28 -2.97
C ALA A 6 -15.52 -11.08 -2.60
N ALA A 7 -16.59 -10.40 -2.17
CA ALA A 7 -17.87 -11.03 -1.88
C ALA A 7 -18.51 -11.66 -3.13
N GLN A 8 -18.40 -10.98 -4.28
CA GLN A 8 -18.90 -11.48 -5.56
C GLN A 8 -18.11 -12.70 -6.05
N GLU A 9 -16.79 -12.65 -6.00
CA GLU A 9 -15.93 -13.79 -6.41
C GLU A 9 -16.15 -15.02 -5.53
N LEU A 10 -16.39 -14.81 -4.22
CA LEU A 10 -16.67 -15.88 -3.27
C LEU A 10 -18.15 -16.31 -3.26
N ASN A 11 -19.00 -15.72 -4.09
CA ASN A 11 -20.46 -15.96 -4.14
C ASN A 11 -21.14 -15.89 -2.75
N VAL A 12 -20.67 -14.99 -1.88
CA VAL A 12 -21.22 -14.79 -0.53
C VAL A 12 -21.80 -13.39 -0.36
N GLY A 13 -22.86 -13.28 0.42
CA GLY A 13 -23.40 -11.97 0.80
C GLY A 13 -22.36 -11.13 1.56
N LEU A 14 -22.26 -9.84 1.25
CA LEU A 14 -21.30 -8.91 1.86
C LEU A 14 -21.35 -8.92 3.41
N THR A 15 -22.54 -9.03 3.97
CA THR A 15 -22.76 -9.09 5.43
C THR A 15 -22.20 -10.37 6.03
N LEU A 16 -22.38 -11.50 5.36
CA LEU A 16 -21.85 -12.80 5.79
C LEU A 16 -20.32 -12.80 5.74
N LEU A 17 -19.74 -12.30 4.64
CA LEU A 17 -18.29 -12.16 4.50
C LEU A 17 -17.71 -11.29 5.62
N LYS A 18 -18.30 -10.13 5.90
CA LYS A 18 -17.86 -9.25 7.00
C LYS A 18 -17.93 -9.95 8.37
N LYS A 19 -19.04 -10.66 8.65
CA LYS A 19 -19.19 -11.41 9.90
C LYS A 19 -18.10 -12.47 10.03
N ARG A 20 -17.87 -13.26 8.97
CA ARG A 20 -16.84 -14.30 8.96
C ARG A 20 -15.42 -13.72 9.09
N CYS A 21 -15.12 -12.64 8.39
CA CYS A 21 -13.85 -11.93 8.53
C CYS A 21 -13.60 -11.49 9.98
N ARG A 22 -14.60 -10.91 10.67
CA ARG A 22 -14.45 -10.50 12.08
C ARG A 22 -14.15 -11.67 13.00
N VAL A 23 -14.83 -12.81 12.80
CA VAL A 23 -14.57 -14.05 13.58
C VAL A 23 -13.16 -14.58 13.34
N LEU A 24 -12.64 -14.45 12.12
CA LEU A 24 -11.28 -14.85 11.76
C LEU A 24 -10.21 -13.80 12.17
N GLY A 25 -10.56 -12.80 12.97
CA GLY A 25 -9.62 -11.77 13.41
C GLY A 25 -9.30 -10.74 12.34
N ILE A 26 -10.15 -10.55 11.34
CA ILE A 26 -10.01 -9.56 10.26
C ILE A 26 -11.09 -8.48 10.45
N PRO A 27 -10.87 -7.49 11.33
CA PRO A 27 -11.89 -6.46 11.61
C PRO A 27 -12.09 -5.50 10.43
N ARG A 28 -11.04 -5.27 9.63
CA ARG A 28 -11.07 -4.38 8.47
C ARG A 28 -10.44 -5.05 7.25
N TRP A 29 -11.10 -4.92 6.12
CA TRP A 29 -10.59 -5.47 4.85
C TRP A 29 -9.32 -4.71 4.41
N PRO A 30 -8.17 -5.38 4.21
CA PRO A 30 -6.86 -4.74 4.06
C PRO A 30 -6.64 -4.07 2.69
N HIS A 31 -7.64 -4.03 1.81
CA HIS A 31 -7.53 -3.48 0.45
C HIS A 31 -6.87 -2.10 0.38
N ARG A 32 -7.29 -1.17 1.24
CA ARG A 32 -6.78 0.20 1.22
C ARG A 32 -5.30 0.25 1.61
N LYS A 33 -4.88 -0.60 2.55
CA LYS A 33 -3.47 -0.71 2.98
C LYS A 33 -2.63 -1.28 1.84
N VAL A 34 -3.07 -2.38 1.22
CA VAL A 34 -2.38 -3.03 0.10
C VAL A 34 -2.22 -2.07 -1.08
N LYS A 35 -3.29 -1.39 -1.49
CA LYS A 35 -3.24 -0.40 -2.58
C LYS A 35 -2.28 0.75 -2.27
N SER A 36 -2.22 1.20 -1.02
CA SER A 36 -1.27 2.22 -0.59
C SER A 36 0.18 1.76 -0.68
N LEU A 37 0.47 0.50 -0.34
CA LEU A 37 1.81 -0.06 -0.45
C LEU A 37 2.23 -0.20 -1.92
N GLU A 38 1.33 -0.67 -2.78
CA GLU A 38 1.58 -0.77 -4.23
C GLU A 38 1.91 0.60 -4.84
N THR A 39 1.17 1.64 -4.43
CA THR A 39 1.45 3.01 -4.88
C THR A 39 2.78 3.52 -4.33
N LEU A 40 3.13 3.18 -3.09
CA LEU A 40 4.42 3.54 -2.50
C LEU A 40 5.59 2.87 -3.25
N ILE A 41 5.48 1.57 -3.55
CA ILE A 41 6.48 0.83 -4.34
C ILE A 41 6.68 1.50 -5.70
N LYS A 42 5.59 1.83 -6.40
CA LYS A 42 5.67 2.50 -7.70
C LYS A 42 6.38 3.86 -7.59
N ASN A 43 6.02 4.68 -6.59
CA ASN A 43 6.65 5.99 -6.39
C ASN A 43 8.15 5.86 -6.08
N VAL A 44 8.54 4.90 -5.23
CA VAL A 44 9.95 4.66 -4.90
C VAL A 44 10.74 4.23 -6.14
N GLN A 45 10.15 3.37 -6.98
CA GLN A 45 10.76 2.98 -8.25
C GLN A 45 10.90 4.15 -9.23
N GLU A 46 9.90 5.03 -9.32
CA GLU A 46 9.98 6.23 -10.17
C GLU A 46 11.04 7.21 -9.67
N ILE A 47 11.08 7.49 -8.36
CA ILE A 47 12.09 8.37 -7.75
C ILE A 47 13.50 7.82 -7.96
N GLY A 48 13.71 6.51 -7.76
CA GLY A 48 15.01 5.87 -7.97
C GLY A 48 15.51 6.00 -9.41
N LYS A 49 14.62 5.84 -10.40
CA LYS A 49 14.96 6.01 -11.83
C LYS A 49 15.34 7.45 -12.19
N GLU A 50 14.72 8.44 -11.56
CA GLU A 50 14.95 9.85 -11.88
C GLU A 50 16.15 10.46 -11.17
N THR A 51 16.43 10.01 -9.94
CA THR A 51 17.52 10.56 -9.12
C THR A 51 18.86 9.85 -9.35
N GLY A 52 18.89 8.76 -10.14
CA GLY A 52 20.10 7.96 -10.34
C GLY A 52 20.64 7.36 -9.03
N GLN A 53 19.79 7.25 -8.01
CA GLN A 53 20.14 6.67 -6.72
C GLN A 53 20.48 5.19 -6.89
N ASP A 54 21.44 4.74 -6.07
CA ASP A 54 21.95 3.37 -6.02
C ASP A 54 20.82 2.35 -6.19
N GLU A 55 20.85 1.59 -7.30
CA GLU A 55 19.79 0.63 -7.65
C GLU A 55 19.56 -0.37 -6.52
N ASP A 56 20.62 -0.70 -5.78
CA ASP A 56 20.58 -1.59 -4.63
C ASP A 56 19.81 -1.03 -3.44
N GLN A 57 19.88 0.27 -3.16
CA GLN A 57 19.08 0.90 -2.10
C GLN A 57 17.59 0.89 -2.48
N THR A 58 17.29 1.24 -3.73
CA THR A 58 15.92 1.23 -4.26
C THR A 58 15.34 -0.18 -4.22
N ARG A 59 16.12 -1.19 -4.61
CA ARG A 59 15.73 -2.60 -4.60
C ARG A 59 15.46 -3.12 -3.19
N ASN A 60 16.31 -2.80 -2.23
CA ASN A 60 16.15 -3.21 -0.82
C ASN A 60 14.89 -2.59 -0.18
N VAL A 61 14.60 -1.32 -0.46
CA VAL A 61 13.37 -0.66 0.01
C VAL A 61 12.13 -1.30 -0.61
N VAL A 62 12.14 -1.58 -1.92
CA VAL A 62 11.03 -2.25 -2.61
C VAL A 62 10.81 -3.65 -2.03
N GLU A 63 11.86 -4.41 -1.79
CA GLU A 63 11.77 -5.75 -1.20
C GLU A 63 11.15 -5.73 0.20
N LYS A 64 11.58 -4.80 1.07
CA LYS A 64 10.96 -4.61 2.39
C LYS A 64 9.47 -4.26 2.31
N LEU A 65 9.09 -3.41 1.36
CA LEU A 65 7.68 -3.07 1.13
C LEU A 65 6.86 -4.26 0.61
N GLN A 66 7.45 -5.10 -0.24
CA GLN A 66 6.82 -6.34 -0.72
C GLN A 66 6.67 -7.38 0.39
N GLN A 67 7.68 -7.55 1.26
CA GLN A 67 7.57 -8.40 2.44
C GLN A 67 6.46 -7.91 3.37
N THR A 68 6.38 -6.59 3.60
CA THR A 68 5.29 -5.99 4.39
C THR A 68 3.92 -6.25 3.75
N LYS A 69 3.80 -6.21 2.42
CA LYS A 69 2.57 -6.59 1.70
C LYS A 69 2.20 -8.06 1.96
N LYS A 70 3.14 -9.00 1.83
CA LYS A 70 2.92 -10.43 2.12
C LYS A 70 2.48 -10.65 3.57
N MET A 71 3.06 -9.91 4.52
CA MET A 71 2.65 -9.98 5.93
C MET A 71 1.20 -9.52 6.14
N ILE A 72 0.74 -8.50 5.41
CA ILE A 72 -0.66 -8.03 5.47
C ILE A 72 -1.63 -9.01 4.81
N GLU A 73 -1.18 -9.74 3.78
CA GLU A 73 -1.97 -10.82 3.16
C GLU A 73 -2.17 -11.99 4.14
N GLN A 74 -1.13 -12.35 4.90
CA GLN A 74 -1.20 -13.42 5.91
C GLN A 74 -1.89 -12.97 7.21
N ARG A 75 -1.71 -11.70 7.60
CA ARG A 75 -2.31 -11.10 8.81
C ARG A 75 -2.96 -9.76 8.48
N PRO A 76 -4.25 -9.77 8.09
CA PRO A 76 -4.99 -8.55 7.74
C PRO A 76 -5.11 -7.53 8.87
N ASP A 77 -5.01 -7.99 10.13
CA ASP A 77 -5.07 -7.14 11.32
C ASP A 77 -3.71 -6.53 11.71
N ALA A 78 -2.62 -6.95 11.06
CA ALA A 78 -1.31 -6.40 11.35
C ALA A 78 -1.30 -4.87 11.14
N LYS A 79 -0.77 -4.16 12.14
CA LYS A 79 -0.44 -2.74 12.01
C LYS A 79 0.72 -2.63 11.00
N LEU A 80 0.66 -1.58 10.18
CA LEU A 80 1.80 -1.21 9.35
C LEU A 80 2.91 -0.73 10.28
N ASP A 81 4.14 -1.14 10.02
CA ASP A 81 5.30 -0.68 10.77
C ASP A 81 5.43 0.86 10.68
N ASP A 82 5.81 1.50 11.78
CA ASP A 82 5.85 2.96 11.89
C ASP A 82 6.82 3.57 10.86
N ARG A 83 7.92 2.87 10.56
CA ARG A 83 8.87 3.26 9.50
C ARG A 83 8.23 3.28 8.12
N THR A 84 7.35 2.32 7.84
CA THR A 84 6.61 2.26 6.58
C THR A 84 5.59 3.41 6.49
N MET A 85 4.97 3.77 7.62
CA MET A 85 4.08 4.93 7.70
C MET A 85 4.82 6.25 7.47
N MET A 86 6.00 6.43 8.06
CA MET A 86 6.85 7.61 7.83
C MET A 86 7.27 7.73 6.36
N LEU A 87 7.76 6.63 5.76
CA LEU A 87 8.17 6.60 4.35
C LEU A 87 7.01 6.98 3.43
N ARG A 88 5.81 6.43 3.69
CA ARG A 88 4.60 6.78 2.95
C ARG A 88 4.32 8.28 3.01
N GLN A 89 4.45 8.89 4.18
CA GLN A 89 4.16 10.32 4.37
C GLN A 89 5.20 11.20 3.68
N ALA A 90 6.48 10.81 3.71
CA ALA A 90 7.55 11.48 2.98
C ALA A 90 7.32 11.45 1.47
N CYS A 91 7.07 10.26 0.89
CA CYS A 91 6.77 10.15 -0.54
C CYS A 91 5.51 10.92 -0.95
N PHE A 92 4.49 10.98 -0.10
CA PHE A 92 3.27 11.74 -0.39
C PHE A 92 3.53 13.25 -0.39
N LYS A 93 4.32 13.76 0.56
CA LYS A 93 4.72 15.18 0.59
C LYS A 93 5.54 15.56 -0.65
N GLU A 94 6.50 14.73 -1.05
CA GLU A 94 7.32 14.96 -2.26
C GLU A 94 6.45 14.97 -3.52
N ASN A 95 5.57 13.98 -3.69
CA ASN A 95 4.65 13.94 -4.83
C ASN A 95 3.66 15.11 -4.85
N TYR A 96 3.21 15.60 -3.69
CA TYR A 96 2.36 16.78 -3.62
C TYR A 96 3.11 18.04 -4.07
N LYS A 97 4.34 18.26 -3.57
CA LYS A 97 5.19 19.38 -3.99
C LYS A 97 5.41 19.36 -5.50
N ARG A 98 5.75 18.19 -6.05
CA ARG A 98 6.00 18.00 -7.48
C ARG A 98 4.81 18.37 -8.35
N ARG A 99 3.61 17.88 -7.99
CA ARG A 99 2.38 18.24 -8.70
C ARG A 99 2.07 19.74 -8.62
N ARG A 100 2.37 20.37 -7.48
CA ARG A 100 2.14 21.80 -7.30
C ARG A 100 3.11 22.64 -8.13
N LEU A 101 4.37 22.25 -8.21
CA LEU A 101 5.37 22.91 -9.07
C LEU A 101 4.95 22.85 -10.55
N LEU A 102 4.60 21.65 -11.04
CA LEU A 102 4.11 21.46 -12.42
C LEU A 102 2.81 22.22 -12.74
N ALA A 103 1.99 22.51 -11.74
CA ALA A 103 0.76 23.31 -11.89
C ALA A 103 1.02 24.82 -11.85
N ILE A 104 2.17 25.26 -11.34
CA ILE A 104 2.60 26.67 -11.31
C ILE A 104 3.37 27.02 -12.59
N GLU A 105 4.03 26.05 -13.23
CA GLU A 105 4.73 26.22 -14.52
C GLU A 105 3.81 26.19 -15.77
N ARG A 106 2.48 26.13 -15.59
CA ARG A 106 1.49 26.19 -16.67
C ARG A 106 0.74 27.52 -16.66
#